data_AF-A0ABC8J7A4-F1
#
_entry.id   AF-A0ABC8J7A4-F1
#
_cell.length_a   1.000
_cell.length_b   1.000
_cell.length_c   1.000
_cell.angle_alpha   90.00
_cell.angle_beta   90.00
_cell.angle_gamma   90.00
#
_symmetry.space_group_name_H-M   'P 1'
#
loop_
_entity.id
_entity.type
_entity.pdbx_description
1 polymer ?
#
loop_
_entity_poly.entity_id
_entity_poly.type
_entity_poly.pdbx_seq_one_letter_code
_entity_poly.pdbx_strand_id
1 'polypeptide(L)'
;MEEEEELLLKSLEWKGKGLIQSAYDIKKTAKPQLEKADERKKRDCLRFYRPKFAYIFCDMDGTLLNSKSQISEANVKALKEATLRGLKVVIATGKSLPGAMRILKMADLAGRAMRILKMVAQSSLEV
;
A
#
# COMPACT_ATOMS: atom_id res chain seq x y z
N MET A 1 -9.09 -20.52 -2.95
CA MET A 1 -8.55 -19.22 -2.51
C MET A 1 -7.18 -19.34 -1.85
N GLU A 2 -7.01 -20.03 -0.71
CA GLU A 2 -5.67 -20.23 -0.12
C GLU A 2 -4.79 -21.17 -0.97
N GLU A 3 -5.34 -22.29 -1.45
CA GLU A 3 -4.62 -23.23 -2.32
C GLU A 3 -4.22 -22.60 -3.68
N GLU A 4 -5.06 -21.73 -4.22
CA GLU A 4 -4.79 -20.99 -5.46
C GLU A 4 -3.67 -19.95 -5.27
N GLU A 5 -3.65 -19.27 -4.11
CA GLU A 5 -2.56 -18.37 -3.74
C GLU A 5 -1.24 -19.14 -3.62
N GLU A 6 -1.25 -20.32 -3.00
CA GLU A 6 -0.04 -21.13 -2.81
C GLU A 6 0.56 -21.60 -4.14
N LEU A 7 -0.29 -22.03 -5.09
CA LEU A 7 0.13 -22.39 -6.45
C LEU A 7 0.77 -21.22 -7.19
N LEU A 8 0.19 -20.02 -7.08
CA LEU A 8 0.74 -18.80 -7.68
C LEU A 8 2.08 -18.43 -7.05
N LEU A 9 2.18 -18.43 -5.71
CA LEU A 9 3.41 -18.08 -4.99
C LEU A 9 4.54 -19.07 -5.29
N LYS A 10 4.22 -20.36 -5.39
CA LYS A 10 5.19 -21.41 -5.78
C LYS A 10 5.71 -21.21 -7.20
N SER A 11 4.82 -20.83 -8.13
CA SER A 11 5.19 -20.55 -9.52
C SER A 11 6.06 -19.30 -9.67
N LEU A 12 5.96 -18.36 -8.71
CA LEU A 12 6.76 -17.14 -8.65
C LEU A 12 8.03 -17.28 -7.79
N GLU A 13 8.39 -18.50 -7.38
CA GLU A 13 9.53 -18.80 -6.49
C GLU A 13 9.53 -17.99 -5.18
N TRP A 14 8.35 -17.61 -4.70
CA TRP A 14 8.21 -16.83 -3.48
C TRP A 14 8.59 -17.66 -2.25
N LYS A 15 9.61 -17.21 -1.50
CA LYS A 15 10.12 -17.90 -0.29
C LYS A 15 9.44 -17.47 1.02
N GLY A 16 8.48 -16.55 0.97
CA GLY A 16 7.81 -16.00 2.15
C GLY A 16 6.48 -16.67 2.49
N LYS A 17 5.87 -16.28 3.61
CA LYS A 17 4.48 -16.63 3.93
C LYS A 17 3.52 -15.99 2.90
N GLY A 18 2.40 -16.64 2.61
CA GLY A 18 1.34 -16.07 1.77
C GLY A 18 0.68 -14.86 2.44
N LEU A 19 0.03 -14.01 1.63
CA LEU A 19 -0.65 -12.80 2.11
C LEU A 19 -1.85 -13.16 2.97
N ILE A 20 -2.62 -14.19 2.60
CA ILE A 20 -3.80 -14.63 3.36
C ILE A 20 -3.38 -15.14 4.73
N GLN A 21 -2.36 -16.01 4.79
CA GLN A 21 -1.84 -16.56 6.04
C GLN A 21 -1.24 -15.47 6.95
N SER A 22 -0.53 -14.50 6.35
CA SER A 22 0.02 -13.36 7.08
C SER A 22 -1.08 -12.50 7.72
N ALA A 23 -2.22 -12.32 7.05
CA ALA A 23 -3.36 -11.59 7.59
C ALA A 23 -4.02 -12.31 8.78
N TYR A 24 -4.10 -13.65 8.74
CA TYR A 24 -4.60 -14.46 9.86
C TYR A 24 -3.69 -14.39 11.09
N ASP A 25 -2.37 -14.48 10.90
CA ASP A 25 -1.37 -14.35 11.97
C ASP A 25 -1.50 -12.99 12.69
N ILE A 26 -1.77 -11.91 11.94
CA ILE A 26 -1.99 -10.57 12.51
C ILE A 26 -3.23 -10.56 13.42
N LYS A 27 -4.37 -11.12 12.98
CA LYS A 27 -5.61 -11.15 13.79
C LYS A 27 -5.43 -11.97 15.08
N LYS A 28 -4.65 -13.05 15.03
CA LYS A 28 -4.34 -13.88 16.21
C LYS A 28 -3.47 -13.13 17.22
N THR A 29 -2.50 -12.36 16.73
CA THR A 29 -1.60 -11.53 17.56
C THR A 29 -2.31 -10.28 18.10
N ALA A 30 -3.35 -9.81 17.40
CA ALA A 30 -4.09 -8.60 17.71
C ALA A 30 -5.40 -8.85 18.47
N LYS A 31 -5.54 -9.94 19.25
CA LYS A 31 -6.64 -10.07 20.24
C LYS A 31 -6.36 -9.08 21.39
N PRO A 32 -7.05 -7.93 21.46
CA PRO A 32 -6.85 -6.97 22.53
C PRO A 32 -7.79 -7.38 23.68
N GLN A 33 -7.30 -7.38 24.91
CA GLN A 33 -8.20 -7.40 26.04
C GLN A 33 -9.06 -6.13 25.98
N LEU A 34 -10.38 -6.33 25.93
CA LEU A 34 -11.39 -5.29 25.92
C LEU A 34 -11.52 -4.73 27.34
N GLU A 35 -10.78 -3.67 27.66
CA GLU A 35 -11.10 -2.82 28.80
C GLU A 35 -11.48 -1.40 28.34
N LYS A 36 -12.73 -1.10 28.69
CA LYS A 36 -13.58 0.10 28.63
C LYS A 36 -13.06 1.41 28.01
N ALA A 37 -13.98 1.99 27.24
CA ALA A 37 -13.89 3.25 26.52
C ALA A 37 -13.71 4.47 27.43
N ASP A 38 -12.78 5.35 27.04
CA ASP A 38 -12.70 6.74 27.49
C ASP A 38 -12.67 7.66 26.25
N GLU A 39 -13.75 8.40 26.02
CA GLU A 39 -13.97 9.21 24.81
C GLU A 39 -13.05 10.45 24.67
N ARG A 40 -12.15 10.68 25.62
CA ARG A 40 -11.14 11.76 25.55
C ARG A 40 -9.88 11.40 24.74
N LYS A 41 -9.68 10.12 24.38
CA LYS A 41 -8.43 9.61 23.80
C LYS A 41 -8.36 9.66 22.26
N LYS A 42 -9.37 10.23 21.59
CA LYS A 42 -9.45 10.27 20.11
C LYS A 42 -8.34 11.08 19.42
N ARG A 43 -7.56 11.87 20.18
CA ARG A 43 -6.43 12.65 19.66
C ARG A 43 -5.07 11.96 19.76
N ASP A 44 -4.93 10.88 20.55
CA ASP A 44 -3.61 10.29 20.87
C ASP A 44 -3.45 8.80 20.53
N CYS A 45 -4.42 8.17 19.87
CA CYS A 45 -4.29 6.77 19.42
C CYS A 45 -3.18 6.56 18.36
N LEU A 46 -2.73 7.63 17.69
CA LEU A 46 -1.72 7.55 16.64
C LEU A 46 -0.29 7.36 17.15
N ARG A 47 -0.05 7.44 18.48
CA ARG A 47 1.32 7.46 19.03
C ARG A 47 2.00 6.09 19.18
N PHE A 48 1.30 4.98 18.99
CA PHE A 48 1.87 3.65 19.30
C PHE A 48 1.90 2.62 18.18
N TYR A 49 1.41 2.94 16.98
CA TYR A 49 1.66 2.05 15.84
C TYR A 49 2.99 2.40 15.19
N ARG A 50 4.06 1.73 15.62
CA ARG A 50 5.29 1.67 14.84
C ARG A 50 5.09 0.65 13.73
N PRO A 51 5.05 1.09 12.45
CA PRO A 51 4.94 0.15 11.35
C PRO A 51 6.10 -0.84 11.39
N LYS A 52 5.81 -2.14 11.33
CA LYS A 52 6.84 -3.19 11.15
C LYS A 52 7.33 -3.29 9.71
N PHE A 53 6.76 -2.49 8.81
CA PHE A 53 7.08 -2.43 7.39
C PHE A 53 7.70 -1.08 7.07
N ALA A 54 8.57 -1.06 6.06
CA ALA A 54 9.26 0.15 5.61
C ALA A 54 8.69 0.72 4.30
N TYR A 55 7.88 -0.06 3.59
CA TYR A 55 7.38 0.28 2.24
C TYR A 55 5.87 0.12 2.15
N ILE A 56 5.24 1.00 1.39
CA ILE A 56 3.84 0.89 0.94
C ILE A 56 3.88 0.90 -0.58
N PHE A 57 3.40 -0.17 -1.22
CA PHE A 57 3.19 -0.22 -2.66
C PHE A 57 1.72 0.08 -2.95
N CYS A 58 1.45 0.98 -3.90
CA CYS A 58 0.10 1.39 -4.24
C CYS A 58 -0.07 1.49 -5.75
N ASP A 59 -1.10 0.84 -6.28
CA ASP A 59 -1.50 1.04 -7.66
C ASP A 59 -2.19 2.39 -7.85
N MET A 60 -2.11 2.93 -9.06
CA MET A 60 -2.80 4.18 -9.42
C MET A 60 -4.23 3.91 -9.85
N ASP A 61 -4.39 3.17 -10.94
CA ASP A 61 -5.69 3.02 -11.59
C ASP A 61 -6.57 2.03 -10.82
N GLY A 62 -7.83 2.40 -10.56
CA GLY A 62 -8.73 1.54 -9.77
C GLY A 62 -8.35 1.42 -8.28
N THR A 63 -7.31 2.12 -7.82
CA THR A 63 -6.89 2.14 -6.40
C THR A 63 -6.75 3.58 -5.90
N LEU A 64 -5.65 4.27 -6.24
CA LEU A 64 -5.37 5.61 -5.72
C LEU A 64 -6.21 6.69 -6.41
N LEU A 65 -6.53 6.49 -7.69
CA LEU A 65 -7.30 7.42 -8.51
C LEU A 65 -8.80 7.15 -8.39
N ASN A 66 -9.56 8.23 -8.28
CA ASN A 66 -11.01 8.19 -8.38
C ASN A 66 -11.48 8.14 -9.86
N SER A 67 -12.79 8.11 -10.07
CA SER A 67 -13.42 8.11 -11.41
C SER A 67 -13.06 9.33 -12.27
N LYS A 68 -12.55 10.41 -11.67
CA LYS A 68 -12.07 11.62 -12.37
C LYS A 68 -10.57 11.57 -12.65
N SER A 69 -9.91 10.43 -12.45
CA SER A 69 -8.44 10.26 -12.57
C SER A 69 -7.64 11.19 -11.65
N GLN A 70 -8.18 11.49 -10.47
CA GLN A 70 -7.57 12.37 -9.47
C GLN A 70 -7.34 11.64 -8.15
N ILE A 71 -6.31 12.06 -7.41
CA ILE A 71 -6.06 11.60 -6.05
C ILE A 71 -6.90 12.46 -5.11
N SER A 72 -7.69 11.83 -4.25
CA SER A 72 -8.50 12.57 -3.27
C SER A 72 -7.62 13.25 -2.22
N GLU A 73 -8.08 14.37 -1.67
CA GLU A 73 -7.35 15.07 -0.60
C GLU A 73 -7.08 14.18 0.62
N ALA A 74 -8.02 13.29 0.93
CA ALA A 74 -7.87 12.32 2.01
C ALA A 74 -6.68 11.37 1.76
N ASN A 75 -6.56 10.85 0.53
CA ASN A 75 -5.45 9.99 0.14
C ASN A 75 -4.12 10.76 0.13
N VAL A 76 -4.11 12.00 -0.35
CA VAL A 76 -2.92 12.87 -0.29
C VAL A 76 -2.45 13.06 1.14
N LYS A 77 -3.36 13.40 2.06
CA LYS A 77 -3.04 13.57 3.49
C LYS A 77 -2.50 12.28 4.11
N ALA A 78 -3.14 11.14 3.83
CA ALA A 78 -2.70 9.84 4.34
C ALA A 78 -1.29 9.45 3.85
N LEU A 79 -1.01 9.67 2.56
CA LEU A 79 0.30 9.36 2.00
C LEU A 79 1.40 10.29 2.53
N LYS A 80 1.11 11.60 2.68
CA LYS A 80 2.04 12.56 3.31
C LYS A 80 2.34 12.15 4.75
N GLU A 81 1.33 11.78 5.52
CA GLU A 81 1.49 11.32 6.90
C GLU A 81 2.32 10.03 6.97
N ALA A 82 2.11 9.07 6.05
CA ALA A 82 2.92 7.87 5.97
C ALA A 82 4.41 8.20 5.70
N THR A 83 4.67 9.09 4.76
CA THR A 83 6.03 9.58 4.47
C THR A 83 6.66 10.26 5.69
N LEU A 84 5.92 11.13 6.39
CA LEU A 84 6.40 11.81 7.59
C LEU A 84 6.80 10.83 8.71
N ARG A 85 6.13 9.68 8.77
CA ARG A 85 6.45 8.58 9.69
C ARG A 85 7.65 7.72 9.26
N GLY A 86 8.32 8.08 8.16
CA GLY A 86 9.49 7.38 7.65
C GLY A 86 9.18 6.19 6.74
N LEU A 87 7.92 6.03 6.31
CA LEU A 87 7.54 5.00 5.33
C LEU A 87 7.86 5.47 3.92
N LYS A 88 8.36 4.54 3.10
CA LYS A 88 8.61 4.78 1.67
C LYS A 88 7.39 4.37 0.86
N VAL A 89 6.77 5.35 0.19
CA VAL A 89 5.64 5.08 -0.70
C VAL A 89 6.15 4.83 -2.12
N VAL A 90 5.73 3.72 -2.71
CA VAL A 90 6.05 3.30 -4.07
C VAL A 90 4.75 3.20 -4.87
N ILE A 91 4.65 3.98 -5.94
CA ILE A 91 3.54 3.95 -6.88
C ILE A 91 3.84 2.91 -7.94
N ALA A 92 3.16 1.77 -7.88
CA ALA A 92 3.32 0.66 -8.82
C ALA A 92 2.26 0.77 -9.91
N THR A 93 2.62 1.22 -11.11
CA THR A 93 1.62 1.48 -12.16
C THR A 93 2.10 1.01 -13.52
N GLY A 94 1.17 0.59 -14.37
CA GLY A 94 1.42 0.36 -15.81
C GLY A 94 1.49 1.65 -16.63
N LYS A 95 1.12 2.80 -16.06
CA LYS A 95 1.19 4.10 -16.75
C LYS A 95 2.62 4.48 -17.12
N SER A 96 2.74 5.30 -18.16
CA SER A 96 4.02 5.91 -18.51
C SER A 96 4.51 6.79 -17.36
N LEU A 97 5.83 6.83 -17.17
CA LEU A 97 6.45 7.64 -16.12
C LEU A 97 6.01 9.12 -16.18
N PRO A 98 5.94 9.78 -17.35
CA PRO A 98 5.43 11.16 -17.44
C PRO A 98 3.96 11.28 -17.01
N GLY A 99 3.12 10.29 -17.35
CA GLY A 99 1.70 10.27 -16.97
C GLY A 99 1.51 10.16 -15.46
N ALA A 100 2.22 9.21 -14.83
CA ALA A 100 2.20 9.04 -13.38
C ALA A 100 2.75 10.29 -12.66
N MET A 101 3.88 10.83 -13.13
CA MET A 101 4.48 12.06 -12.61
C MET A 101 3.54 13.26 -12.68
N ARG A 102 2.80 13.42 -13.78
CA ARG A 102 1.84 14.53 -13.94
C ARG A 102 0.76 14.49 -12.87
N ILE A 103 0.18 13.31 -12.64
CA ILE A 103 -0.88 13.14 -11.64
C ILE A 103 -0.36 13.38 -10.22
N LEU A 104 0.83 12.86 -9.88
CA LEU A 104 1.46 13.10 -8.58
C LEU A 104 1.82 14.57 -8.37
N LYS A 105 2.27 15.28 -9.42
CA LYS A 105 2.52 16.73 -9.37
C LYS A 105 1.24 17.51 -9.09
N MET A 106 0.14 17.16 -9.76
CA MET A 106 -1.15 17.80 -9.52
C MET A 106 -1.65 17.61 -8.07
N ALA A 107 -1.28 16.50 -7.44
CA ALA A 107 -1.63 16.19 -6.05
C ALA A 107 -0.63 16.73 -5.01
N ASP A 108 0.38 17.49 -5.43
CA ASP A 108 1.47 17.97 -4.56
C ASP A 108 2.18 16.81 -3.80
N LEU A 109 2.36 15.69 -4.52
CA LEU A 109 3.03 14.49 -4.05
C LEU A 109 4.35 14.21 -4.79
N ALA A 110 4.69 15.05 -5.77
CA ALA A 110 5.93 14.91 -6.54
C ALA A 110 7.15 15.32 -5.71
N GLY A 111 8.07 14.39 -5.47
CA GLY A 111 9.31 14.68 -4.74
C GLY A 111 10.08 13.42 -4.36
N ARG A 112 11.18 13.59 -3.60
CA ARG A 112 12.06 12.50 -3.15
C ARG A 112 11.38 11.45 -2.26
N ALA A 113 10.21 11.78 -1.71
CA ALA A 113 9.42 10.93 -0.83
C ALA A 113 8.76 9.74 -1.55
N MET A 114 8.37 9.91 -2.82
CA MET A 114 7.63 8.90 -3.57
C MET A 114 8.45 8.39 -4.75
N ARG A 115 8.43 7.07 -4.93
CA ARG A 115 9.05 6.41 -6.09
C ARG A 115 7.97 5.84 -7.00
N ILE A 116 8.24 5.81 -8.29
CA ILE A 116 7.36 5.17 -9.27
C ILE A 116 8.04 3.89 -9.76
N LEU A 117 7.34 2.78 -9.65
CA LEU A 117 7.71 1.49 -10.22
C LEU A 117 6.82 1.26 -11.45
N LYS A 118 7.44 1.22 -12.63
CA LYS A 118 6.74 0.87 -13.86
C LYS A 118 6.53 -0.64 -13.90
N MET A 119 5.27 -1.07 -13.90
CA MET A 119 4.92 -2.48 -14.10
C MET A 119 4.79 -2.75 -15.60
N VAL A 120 5.51 -3.75 -16.09
CA VAL A 120 5.42 -4.22 -17.47
C VAL A 120 4.88 -5.64 -17.40
N ALA A 121 3.71 -5.88 -18.01
CA ALA A 121 3.21 -7.23 -18.18
C ALA A 121 4.12 -7.94 -19.20
N GLN A 122 4.78 -9.02 -18.80
CA GLN A 122 5.39 -9.92 -19.76
C GLN A 122 4.27 -10.78 -20.35
N SER A 123 3.94 -10.54 -21.61
CA SER A 123 3.16 -11.47 -22.40
C SER A 123 4.05 -12.67 -22.73
N SER A 124 3.77 -13.82 -22.12
CA SER A 124 4.32 -15.10 -22.56
C SER A 124 3.81 -15.37 -23.97
N LEU A 125 4.63 -15.10 -24.98
CA LEU A 125 4.47 -15.74 -26.27
C LEU A 125 4.95 -17.17 -26.09
N GLU A 126 4.00 -18.10 -26.03
CA GLU A 126 4.28 -19.51 -26.30
C GLU A 126 4.84 -19.62 -27.72
N VAL A 127 6.05 -20.19 -27.83
CA VAL A 127 6.50 -20.94 -29.00
C VAL A 127 7.25 -22.17 -28.50
#